data_AF-Q2JZJ3-F1
#
_entry.id   AF-Q2JZJ3-F1
#
_cell.length_a   1.000
_cell.length_b   1.000
_cell.length_c   1.000
_cell.angle_alpha   90.00
_cell.angle_beta   90.00
_cell.angle_gamma   90.00
#
_symmetry.space_group_name_H-M   'P 1'
#
loop_
_entity.id
_entity.type
_entity.pdbx_description
1 polymer ?
#
loop_
_entity_poly.entity_id
_entity_poly.type
_entity_poly.pdbx_seq_one_letter_code
_entity_poly.pdbx_strand_id
1 'polypeptide(L)'
;MSKLSHQSLLRPLSDAASVLSRLDERIARSTVGEGWIERMHFADARASLWIDGELVHLEDLVLHDAGADIRTPTHDLTIARDVLRSRRRIAAQPAGWALGPDGVRWLRGHGAGNHDGDEVHDPATAVVDQPAAPAAAPVGGGEGDEPEASDPLAAELSAIDAVLARADAVLAESKLPGRPAARDKDSLVYDPDWNEDDRLDEWRVLLTETEGLPPVLRAALLLDAWSELQVLQHAPWLGRLLAAEALRQAGLTTAAHLTVVNLGLKSIPVERRRHRARDTRLLAIVHGIIAAAELGLKEHDRLALARTMMERRLVGRRSSSNLPGLIELVMSRPLVSAGMVAETLKLTPLAALRIVEDLGLREMTGRGRFRAWGII
;
A
#
# COMPACT_ATOMS: atom_id res chain seq x y z
N MET A 1 -30.75 -11.10 -13.09
CA MET A 1 -29.67 -12.11 -13.10
C MET A 1 -29.95 -13.17 -14.16
N SER A 2 -29.41 -13.04 -15.39
CA SER A 2 -29.56 -14.10 -16.40
C SER A 2 -28.84 -15.38 -15.93
N LYS A 3 -29.29 -16.54 -16.40
CA LYS A 3 -28.85 -17.87 -15.95
C LYS A 3 -27.33 -18.03 -16.14
N LEU A 4 -26.56 -17.75 -15.09
CA LEU A 4 -25.19 -18.25 -14.95
C LEU A 4 -25.23 -19.76 -15.18
N SER A 5 -24.31 -20.29 -15.98
CA SER A 5 -24.16 -21.75 -16.13
C SER A 5 -23.55 -22.34 -14.85
N HIS A 6 -24.32 -22.32 -13.75
CA HIS A 6 -23.85 -22.53 -12.38
C HIS A 6 -22.94 -23.75 -12.22
N GLN A 7 -23.17 -24.83 -12.97
CA GLN A 7 -22.39 -26.07 -12.90
C GLN A 7 -20.90 -25.88 -13.20
N SER A 8 -20.52 -24.98 -14.12
CA SER A 8 -19.10 -24.78 -14.48
C SER A 8 -18.30 -24.04 -13.41
N LEU A 9 -18.97 -23.26 -12.55
CA LEU A 9 -18.35 -22.46 -11.49
C LEU A 9 -18.25 -23.19 -10.16
N LEU A 10 -19.12 -24.18 -9.88
CA LEU A 10 -19.17 -24.86 -8.57
C LEU A 10 -17.83 -25.44 -8.14
N ARG A 11 -17.14 -26.14 -9.06
CA ARG A 11 -15.85 -26.75 -8.76
C ARG A 11 -14.75 -25.71 -8.52
N PRO A 12 -14.50 -24.74 -9.43
CA PRO A 12 -13.55 -23.66 -9.18
C PRO A 12 -13.81 -22.87 -7.90
N LEU A 13 -15.08 -22.57 -7.58
CA LEU A 13 -15.42 -21.86 -6.34
C LEU A 13 -15.02 -22.65 -5.09
N SER A 14 -15.25 -23.96 -5.10
CA SER A 14 -14.89 -24.86 -4.00
C SER A 14 -13.36 -25.00 -3.87
N ASP A 15 -12.66 -25.13 -4.99
CA ASP A 15 -11.19 -25.21 -5.01
C ASP A 15 -10.56 -23.91 -4.49
N ALA A 16 -11.09 -22.75 -4.89
CA ALA A 16 -10.67 -21.43 -4.41
C ALA A 16 -10.85 -21.28 -2.89
N ALA A 17 -12.03 -21.65 -2.37
CA ALA A 17 -12.27 -21.63 -0.93
C ALA A 17 -11.31 -22.55 -0.18
N SER A 18 -11.10 -23.77 -0.67
CA SER A 18 -10.20 -24.75 -0.05
C SER A 18 -8.75 -24.28 0.01
N VAL A 19 -8.21 -23.74 -1.08
CA VAL A 19 -6.82 -23.28 -1.11
C VAL A 19 -6.60 -22.02 -0.27
N LEU A 20 -7.57 -21.10 -0.25
CA LEU A 20 -7.50 -19.90 0.59
C LEU A 20 -7.50 -20.25 2.07
N SER A 21 -8.40 -21.14 2.52
CA SER A 21 -8.43 -21.55 3.94
C SER A 21 -7.13 -22.25 4.36
N ARG A 22 -6.50 -23.03 3.47
CA ARG A 22 -5.19 -23.65 3.75
C ARG A 22 -4.07 -22.62 3.87
N LEU A 23 -4.08 -21.60 3.01
CA LEU A 23 -3.12 -20.51 3.08
C LEU A 23 -3.32 -19.73 4.39
N ASP A 24 -4.55 -19.32 4.69
CA ASP A 24 -4.89 -18.54 5.88
C ASP A 24 -4.43 -19.24 7.16
N GLU A 25 -4.77 -20.52 7.33
CA GLU A 25 -4.33 -21.34 8.46
C GLU A 25 -2.79 -21.46 8.54
N ARG A 26 -2.12 -21.60 7.39
CA ARG A 26 -0.66 -21.70 7.37
C ARG A 26 0.01 -20.40 7.80
N ILE A 27 -0.48 -19.25 7.31
CA ILE A 27 0.06 -17.94 7.66
C ILE A 27 -0.21 -17.63 9.13
N ALA A 28 -1.42 -17.90 9.64
CA ALA A 28 -1.82 -17.64 11.02
C ALA A 28 -0.92 -18.35 12.06
N ARG A 29 -0.39 -19.54 11.75
CA ARG A 29 0.47 -20.32 12.66
C ARG A 29 1.97 -20.19 12.39
N SER A 30 2.36 -19.40 11.40
CA SER A 30 3.73 -19.37 10.90
C SER A 30 4.57 -18.30 11.59
N THR A 31 5.81 -18.66 11.98
CA THR A 31 6.81 -17.70 12.48
C THR A 31 7.27 -16.69 11.43
N VAL A 32 7.09 -17.00 10.14
CA VAL A 32 7.37 -16.08 9.02
C VAL A 32 6.11 -15.35 8.52
N GLY A 33 4.98 -15.49 9.23
CA GLY A 33 3.68 -14.95 8.82
C GLY A 33 3.68 -13.44 8.60
N GLU A 34 4.14 -12.67 9.60
CA GLU A 34 4.23 -11.19 9.52
C GLU A 34 5.07 -10.73 8.32
N GLY A 35 6.25 -11.33 8.14
CA GLY A 35 7.12 -11.04 7.01
C GLY A 35 6.52 -11.40 5.66
N TRP A 36 5.71 -12.46 5.61
CA TRP A 36 4.97 -12.82 4.42
C TRP A 36 3.87 -11.80 4.10
N ILE A 37 3.10 -11.37 5.11
CA ILE A 37 2.02 -10.39 4.97
C ILE A 37 2.57 -9.08 4.40
N GLU A 38 3.67 -8.60 4.96
CA GLU A 38 4.30 -7.36 4.53
C GLU A 38 4.75 -7.46 3.05
N ARG A 39 5.42 -8.54 2.66
CA ARG A 39 5.81 -8.76 1.25
C ARG A 39 4.62 -8.84 0.31
N MET A 40 3.53 -9.47 0.76
CA MET A 40 2.31 -9.60 -0.01
C MET A 40 1.59 -8.26 -0.22
N HIS A 41 1.68 -7.32 0.71
CA HIS A 41 1.19 -5.96 0.50
C HIS A 41 1.89 -5.27 -0.68
N PHE A 42 3.22 -5.31 -0.72
CA PHE A 42 4.00 -4.74 -1.83
C PHE A 42 3.77 -5.48 -3.15
N ALA A 43 3.76 -6.82 -3.12
CA ALA A 43 3.57 -7.63 -4.32
C ALA A 43 2.21 -7.38 -4.97
N ASP A 44 1.15 -7.26 -4.16
CA ASP A 44 -0.20 -7.00 -4.65
C ASP A 44 -0.36 -5.56 -5.16
N ALA A 45 0.20 -4.57 -4.47
CA ALA A 45 0.20 -3.18 -4.93
C ALA A 45 0.89 -3.05 -6.30
N ARG A 46 2.08 -3.64 -6.46
CA ARG A 46 2.79 -3.67 -7.75
C ARG A 46 2.00 -4.42 -8.83
N ALA A 47 1.34 -5.52 -8.47
CA ALA A 47 0.53 -6.26 -9.41
C ALA A 47 -0.72 -5.49 -9.85
N SER A 48 -1.27 -4.62 -9.00
CA SER A 48 -2.36 -3.71 -9.34
C SER A 48 -1.98 -2.82 -10.52
N LEU A 49 -0.82 -2.16 -10.45
CA LEU A 49 -0.31 -1.28 -11.52
C LEU A 49 -0.05 -2.07 -12.81
N TRP A 50 0.50 -3.28 -12.69
CA TRP A 50 0.73 -4.14 -13.85
C TRP A 50 -0.58 -4.50 -14.58
N ILE A 51 -1.67 -4.74 -13.85
CA ILE A 51 -2.99 -5.03 -14.46
C ILE A 51 -3.52 -3.81 -15.23
N ASP A 52 -3.18 -2.61 -14.76
CA ASP A 52 -3.57 -1.35 -15.38
C ASP A 52 -2.66 -0.95 -16.55
N GLY A 53 -1.55 -1.67 -16.75
CA GLY A 53 -0.60 -1.48 -17.85
C GLY A 53 0.71 -0.80 -17.43
N GLU A 54 0.85 -0.46 -16.15
CA GLU A 54 1.98 0.29 -15.62
C GLU A 54 3.02 -0.61 -14.93
N LEU A 55 4.28 -0.17 -14.94
CA LEU A 55 5.39 -0.91 -14.35
C LEU A 55 5.99 -0.16 -13.16
N VAL A 56 5.85 -0.74 -11.97
CA VAL A 56 6.53 -0.26 -10.76
C VAL A 56 7.54 -1.29 -10.28
N HIS A 57 8.75 -0.84 -9.97
CA HIS A 57 9.80 -1.66 -9.38
C HIS A 57 9.58 -1.79 -7.86
N LEU A 58 9.89 -2.97 -7.30
CA LEU A 58 9.70 -3.22 -5.86
C LEU A 58 10.59 -2.29 -5.04
N GLU A 59 11.83 -2.09 -5.48
CA GLU A 59 12.82 -1.27 -4.80
C GLU A 59 12.34 0.18 -4.70
N ASP A 60 11.81 0.71 -5.79
CA ASP A 60 11.32 2.10 -5.84
C ASP A 60 10.08 2.26 -4.94
N LEU A 61 9.16 1.29 -4.93
CA LEU A 61 7.98 1.33 -4.04
C LEU A 61 8.36 1.21 -2.55
N VAL A 62 9.34 0.38 -2.20
CA VAL A 62 9.80 0.26 -0.81
C VAL A 62 10.52 1.52 -0.35
N LEU A 63 11.33 2.14 -1.21
CA LEU A 63 12.00 3.41 -0.88
C LEU A 63 10.99 4.54 -0.73
N HIS A 64 10.02 4.64 -1.63
CA HIS A 64 8.94 5.62 -1.56
C HIS A 64 8.05 5.40 -0.32
N ASP A 65 7.78 4.14 0.06
CA ASP A 65 7.07 3.83 1.31
C ASP A 65 7.80 4.35 2.54
N ALA A 66 9.12 4.30 2.54
CA ALA A 66 9.97 4.76 3.63
C ALA A 66 10.26 6.27 3.62
N GLY A 67 9.74 7.03 2.65
CA GLY A 67 10.10 8.45 2.46
C GLY A 67 11.58 8.66 2.08
N ALA A 68 12.22 7.60 1.56
CA ALA A 68 13.64 7.58 1.23
C ALA A 68 13.88 7.76 -0.29
N ASP A 69 13.00 8.51 -0.94
CA ASP A 69 13.12 8.78 -2.38
C ASP A 69 14.36 9.59 -2.70
N ILE A 70 15.07 9.15 -3.73
CA ILE A 70 16.25 9.86 -4.23
C ILE A 70 15.86 10.77 -5.41
N ARG A 71 14.69 10.52 -6.00
CA ARG A 71 14.15 11.22 -7.17
C ARG A 71 12.69 11.52 -6.92
N THR A 72 12.19 12.55 -7.58
CA THR A 72 10.75 12.84 -7.61
C THR A 72 9.97 11.59 -8.05
N PRO A 73 8.96 11.17 -7.29
CA PRO A 73 8.19 9.97 -7.60
C PRO A 73 7.45 10.14 -8.93
N THR A 74 7.38 9.05 -9.71
CA THR A 74 6.53 9.01 -10.90
C THR A 74 5.06 8.89 -10.50
N HIS A 75 4.14 9.28 -11.38
CA HIS A 75 2.71 9.18 -11.12
C HIS A 75 2.28 7.76 -10.72
N ASP A 76 2.79 6.74 -11.43
CA ASP A 76 2.46 5.34 -11.16
C ASP A 76 3.02 4.85 -9.81
N LEU A 77 4.15 5.43 -9.38
CA LEU A 77 4.74 5.15 -8.07
C LEU A 77 3.88 5.73 -6.95
N THR A 78 3.34 6.93 -7.15
CA THR A 78 2.34 7.54 -6.24
C THR A 78 1.07 6.69 -6.18
N ILE A 79 0.53 6.24 -7.31
CA ILE A 79 -0.65 5.36 -7.32
C ILE A 79 -0.35 4.03 -6.61
N ALA A 80 0.84 3.44 -6.83
CA ALA A 80 1.25 2.22 -6.14
C ALA A 80 1.35 2.40 -4.62
N ARG A 81 1.81 3.58 -4.17
CA ARG A 81 1.79 3.99 -2.76
C ARG A 81 0.36 4.04 -2.22
N ASP A 82 -0.58 4.61 -2.97
CA ASP A 82 -1.98 4.73 -2.55
C ASP A 82 -2.65 3.36 -2.44
N VAL A 83 -2.39 2.46 -3.39
CA VAL A 83 -2.85 1.07 -3.32
C VAL A 83 -2.26 0.39 -2.08
N LEU A 84 -0.95 0.53 -1.83
CA LEU A 84 -0.28 -0.06 -0.67
C LEU A 84 -0.86 0.46 0.66
N ARG A 85 -1.01 1.79 0.79
CA ARG A 85 -1.55 2.44 1.99
C ARG A 85 -2.99 2.03 2.24
N SER A 86 -3.83 2.05 1.20
CA SER A 86 -5.22 1.60 1.26
C SER A 86 -5.31 0.14 1.69
N ARG A 87 -4.46 -0.72 1.12
CA ARG A 87 -4.40 -2.14 1.43
C ARG A 87 -4.02 -2.41 2.90
N ARG A 88 -3.00 -1.72 3.42
CA ARG A 88 -2.60 -1.82 4.84
C ARG A 88 -3.69 -1.25 5.77
N ARG A 89 -4.33 -0.15 5.38
CA ARG A 89 -5.44 0.43 6.16
C ARG A 89 -6.61 -0.53 6.28
N ILE A 90 -7.02 -1.19 5.19
CA ILE A 90 -8.07 -2.21 5.21
C ILE A 90 -7.70 -3.33 6.17
N ALA A 91 -6.47 -3.85 6.08
CA ALA A 91 -6.01 -4.93 6.96
C ALA A 91 -6.00 -4.54 8.45
N ALA A 92 -5.68 -3.28 8.77
CA ALA A 92 -5.65 -2.76 10.14
C ALA A 92 -7.04 -2.46 10.74
N GLN A 93 -8.11 -2.48 9.94
CA GLN A 93 -9.47 -2.21 10.38
C GLN A 93 -10.27 -3.50 10.58
N PRO A 94 -11.37 -3.49 11.37
CA PRO A 94 -12.26 -4.65 11.50
C PRO A 94 -12.78 -5.15 10.14
N ALA A 95 -13.00 -6.46 10.04
CA ALA A 95 -13.53 -7.08 8.82
C ALA A 95 -14.91 -6.49 8.46
N GLY A 96 -15.07 -6.10 7.20
CA GLY A 96 -16.25 -5.40 6.67
C GLY A 96 -16.13 -3.86 6.66
N TRP A 97 -15.14 -3.26 7.33
CA TRP A 97 -14.99 -1.81 7.39
C TRP A 97 -14.91 -1.17 6.00
N ALA A 98 -14.10 -1.73 5.10
CA ALA A 98 -13.85 -1.14 3.78
C ALA A 98 -15.09 -1.17 2.87
N LEU A 99 -16.03 -2.08 3.15
CA LEU A 99 -17.31 -2.20 2.43
C LEU A 99 -18.40 -1.30 3.04
N GLY A 100 -18.16 -0.75 4.22
CA GLY A 100 -19.06 0.19 4.89
C GLY A 100 -18.96 1.61 4.30
N PRO A 101 -19.95 2.47 4.60
CA PRO A 101 -20.01 3.84 4.08
C PRO A 101 -18.76 4.66 4.43
N ASP A 102 -18.28 4.57 5.68
CA ASP A 102 -17.11 5.32 6.13
C ASP A 102 -15.81 4.82 5.49
N GLY A 103 -15.67 3.50 5.34
CA GLY A 103 -14.51 2.90 4.69
C GLY A 103 -14.41 3.30 3.22
N VAL A 104 -15.52 3.18 2.47
CA VAL A 104 -15.56 3.59 1.07
C VAL A 104 -15.29 5.09 0.91
N ARG A 105 -15.88 5.95 1.76
CA ARG A 105 -15.63 7.40 1.73
C ARG A 105 -14.15 7.72 1.94
N TRP A 106 -13.51 7.10 2.93
CA TRP A 106 -12.09 7.31 3.21
C TRP A 106 -11.21 6.85 2.05
N LEU A 107 -11.51 5.66 1.49
CA LEU A 107 -10.74 5.05 0.41
C LEU A 107 -10.87 5.82 -0.91
N ARG A 108 -12.03 6.43 -1.20
CA ARG A 108 -12.23 7.33 -2.35
C ARG A 108 -11.37 8.58 -2.24
N GLY A 109 -11.37 9.25 -1.09
CA GLY A 109 -10.64 10.50 -0.87
C GLY A 109 -9.12 10.38 -0.93
N HIS A 110 -8.57 9.19 -0.68
CA HIS A 110 -7.14 8.90 -0.79
C HIS A 110 -6.76 8.17 -2.09
N GLY A 111 -7.75 7.68 -2.86
CA GLY A 111 -7.52 6.98 -4.12
C GLY A 111 -7.66 7.86 -5.36
N ALA A 112 -8.47 8.92 -5.28
CA ALA A 112 -8.43 10.01 -6.25
C ALA A 112 -7.27 10.93 -5.84
N GLY A 113 -6.27 11.12 -6.70
CA GLY A 113 -5.03 11.86 -6.45
C GLY A 113 -5.16 13.36 -6.12
N ASN A 114 -6.05 13.74 -5.21
CA ASN A 114 -6.03 15.03 -4.53
C ASN A 114 -4.91 15.00 -3.49
N HIS A 115 -3.67 15.11 -3.96
CA HIS A 115 -2.51 15.40 -3.14
C HIS A 115 -2.08 16.84 -3.39
N ASP A 116 -2.96 17.79 -3.07
CA ASP A 116 -2.51 19.12 -2.69
C ASP A 116 -2.33 19.13 -1.17
N GLY A 117 -1.10 18.83 -0.74
CA GLY A 117 -0.49 19.44 0.45
C GLY A 117 -1.04 19.11 1.84
N ASP A 118 -1.32 17.84 2.18
CA ASP A 118 -1.53 17.47 3.58
C ASP A 118 -0.79 16.16 3.93
N GLU A 119 0.49 16.30 4.31
CA GLU A 119 1.18 15.32 5.14
C GLU A 119 0.56 15.36 6.54
N VAL A 120 -0.61 14.73 6.70
CA VAL A 120 -1.15 14.43 8.02
C VAL A 120 -0.28 13.35 8.65
N HIS A 121 0.61 13.80 9.53
CA HIS A 121 1.34 12.97 10.49
C HIS A 121 0.34 12.12 11.29
N ASP A 122 0.49 10.80 11.23
CA ASP A 122 -0.30 9.85 12.02
C ASP A 122 0.08 9.99 13.51
N PRO A 123 -0.86 10.30 14.43
CA PRO A 123 -0.53 10.53 15.84
C PRO A 123 -0.18 9.25 16.63
N ALA A 124 -0.01 8.10 15.98
CA ALA A 124 0.17 6.82 16.64
C ALA A 124 1.62 6.48 17.04
N THR A 125 2.62 7.30 16.72
CA THR A 125 4.03 7.02 17.06
C THR A 125 4.79 8.25 17.54
N ALA A 126 4.53 8.68 18.78
CA ALA A 126 5.44 9.59 19.49
C ALA A 126 5.37 9.34 21.00
N VAL A 127 6.09 8.30 21.46
CA VAL A 127 6.53 8.22 22.85
C VAL A 127 8.00 7.84 22.83
N VAL A 128 8.89 8.84 22.77
CA VAL A 128 10.24 8.72 23.32
C VAL A 128 10.64 10.10 23.85
N ASP A 129 10.70 10.19 25.18
CA ASP A 129 11.35 11.25 25.95
C ASP A 129 12.75 11.57 25.39
N GLN A 130 13.08 12.85 25.27
CA GLN A 130 14.46 13.29 25.18
C GLN A 130 14.78 14.29 26.30
N PRO A 131 15.91 14.13 27.01
CA PRO A 131 16.15 14.83 28.26
C PRO A 131 16.71 16.23 28.03
N ALA A 132 16.22 17.18 28.84
CA ALA A 132 16.75 18.53 28.94
C ALA A 132 18.10 18.58 29.68
N ALA A 133 19.03 19.39 29.18
CA ALA A 133 20.22 19.86 29.91
C ALA A 133 20.72 21.18 29.28
N PRO A 134 21.47 22.03 30.01
CA PRO A 134 20.91 22.99 30.96
C PRO A 134 21.31 24.45 30.66
N ALA A 135 20.57 25.37 31.28
CA ALA A 135 20.85 26.80 31.27
C ALA A 135 22.16 27.14 31.99
N ALA A 136 22.93 28.05 31.42
CA ALA A 136 23.99 28.79 32.09
C ALA A 136 23.86 30.28 31.77
N ALA A 137 23.86 31.09 32.82
CA ALA A 137 24.00 32.54 32.82
C ALA A 137 24.97 32.90 33.96
N PRO A 138 25.47 34.15 34.09
CA PRO A 138 25.81 35.17 33.09
C PRO A 138 27.27 35.69 33.30
N VAL A 139 27.67 36.75 32.60
CA VAL A 139 28.37 37.98 33.11
C VAL A 139 29.24 38.62 32.01
N GLY A 140 29.08 39.94 31.83
CA GLY A 140 30.21 40.83 31.52
C GLY A 140 30.07 41.80 30.34
N GLY A 141 29.42 42.95 30.57
CA GLY A 141 29.85 44.32 30.21
C GLY A 141 30.32 44.70 28.80
N GLY A 142 29.73 45.75 28.23
CA GLY A 142 30.34 46.58 27.19
C GLY A 142 29.32 47.38 26.38
N GLU A 143 29.30 48.69 26.58
CA GLU A 143 28.52 49.68 25.84
C GLU A 143 28.82 49.68 24.32
N GLY A 144 27.80 49.90 23.50
CA GLY A 144 27.97 50.23 22.08
C GLY A 144 26.68 50.07 21.26
N ASP A 145 26.06 51.20 20.89
CA ASP A 145 25.06 51.43 19.83
C ASP A 145 24.19 50.24 19.39
N GLU A 146 22.92 50.23 19.82
CA GLU A 146 21.89 49.37 19.24
C GLU A 146 21.34 49.98 17.94
N PRO A 147 21.51 49.34 16.76
CA PRO A 147 20.53 49.49 15.69
C PRO A 147 19.28 48.70 16.11
N GLU A 148 18.08 49.24 15.86
CA GLU A 148 16.79 48.57 16.09
C GLU A 148 16.86 47.09 15.71
N ALA A 149 16.91 46.22 16.72
CA ALA A 149 16.76 44.80 16.53
C ALA A 149 15.36 44.58 15.99
N SER A 150 15.27 44.29 14.67
CA SER A 150 14.05 43.82 14.04
C SER A 150 13.51 42.66 14.88
N ASP A 151 12.39 42.91 15.57
CA ASP A 151 11.71 41.92 16.39
C ASP A 151 11.46 40.67 15.53
N PRO A 152 12.08 39.52 15.85
CA PRO A 152 11.92 38.29 15.08
C PRO A 152 10.45 37.89 14.93
N LEU A 153 9.64 38.21 15.94
CA LEU A 153 8.21 37.94 15.94
C LEU A 153 7.47 38.83 14.92
N ALA A 154 7.89 40.08 14.74
CA ALA A 154 7.31 40.97 13.73
C ALA A 154 7.63 40.50 12.30
N ALA A 155 8.82 39.93 12.08
CA ALA A 155 9.17 39.34 10.79
C ALA A 155 8.30 38.11 10.48
N GLU A 156 8.08 37.23 11.47
CA GLU A 156 7.21 36.05 11.34
C GLU A 156 5.75 36.43 11.09
N LEU A 157 5.22 37.43 11.81
CA LEU A 157 3.86 37.93 11.58
C LEU A 157 3.70 38.55 10.19
N SER A 158 4.68 39.30 9.70
CA SER A 158 4.65 39.85 8.34
C SER A 158 4.69 38.76 7.26
N ALA A 159 5.38 37.65 7.52
CA ALA A 159 5.43 36.52 6.61
C ALA A 159 4.08 35.79 6.54
N ILE A 160 3.39 35.65 7.68
CA ILE A 160 2.03 35.09 7.76
C ILE A 160 1.05 35.99 7.01
N ASP A 161 1.09 37.31 7.23
CA ASP A 161 0.23 38.27 6.52
C ASP A 161 0.47 38.26 5.01
N ALA A 162 1.72 38.10 4.57
CA ALA A 162 2.05 37.98 3.14
C ALA A 162 1.54 36.66 2.52
N VAL A 163 1.49 35.57 3.29
CA VAL A 163 0.87 34.31 2.85
C VAL A 163 -0.64 34.43 2.79
N LEU A 164 -1.28 35.04 3.79
CA LEU A 164 -2.72 35.30 3.81
C LEU A 164 -3.15 36.22 2.66
N ALA A 165 -2.41 37.30 2.39
CA ALA A 165 -2.68 38.20 1.28
C ALA A 165 -2.54 37.49 -0.10
N ARG A 166 -1.59 36.56 -0.24
CA ARG A 166 -1.48 35.74 -1.46
C ARG A 166 -2.63 34.74 -1.58
N ALA A 167 -3.06 34.12 -0.49
CA ALA A 167 -4.20 33.21 -0.49
C ALA A 167 -5.51 33.95 -0.84
N ASP A 168 -5.73 35.13 -0.26
CA ASP A 168 -6.88 35.97 -0.56
C ASP A 168 -6.86 36.49 -2.00
N ALA A 169 -5.69 36.85 -2.54
CA ALA A 169 -5.55 37.22 -3.95
C ALA A 169 -5.91 36.06 -4.90
N VAL A 170 -5.45 34.84 -4.61
CA VAL A 170 -5.77 33.63 -5.38
C VAL A 170 -7.27 33.29 -5.27
N LEU A 171 -7.87 33.48 -4.10
CA LEU A 171 -9.32 33.27 -3.86
C LEU A 171 -10.18 34.39 -4.46
N ALA A 172 -9.67 35.61 -4.60
CA ALA A 172 -10.34 36.70 -5.31
C ALA A 172 -10.28 36.49 -6.83
N GLU A 173 -9.15 36.00 -7.34
CA GLU A 173 -9.00 35.61 -8.75
C GLU A 173 -9.91 34.43 -9.15
N SER A 174 -10.27 33.54 -8.21
CA SER A 174 -11.21 32.44 -8.46
C SER A 174 -12.68 32.87 -8.47
N LYS A 175 -13.00 34.07 -7.95
CA LYS A 175 -14.37 34.62 -7.90
C LYS A 175 -14.73 35.53 -9.10
N LEU A 176 -13.80 35.80 -10.01
CA LEU A 176 -14.07 36.59 -11.22
C LEU A 176 -14.87 35.76 -12.24
N PRO A 177 -16.09 36.19 -12.64
CA PRO A 177 -16.89 35.49 -13.64
C PRO A 177 -16.31 35.76 -15.03
N GLY A 178 -15.41 34.88 -15.47
CA GLY A 178 -14.78 35.02 -16.79
C GLY A 178 -13.52 34.21 -17.06
N ARG A 179 -13.18 33.22 -16.24
CA ARG A 179 -12.13 32.26 -16.63
C ARG A 179 -12.72 31.28 -17.65
N PRO A 180 -12.07 31.03 -18.80
CA PRO A 180 -12.44 29.88 -19.62
C PRO A 180 -12.35 28.65 -18.72
N ALA A 181 -13.35 27.78 -18.79
CA ALA A 181 -13.43 26.54 -18.03
C ALA A 181 -12.04 25.94 -17.85
N ALA A 182 -11.70 25.63 -16.59
CA ALA A 182 -10.48 24.92 -16.23
C ALA A 182 -10.18 23.89 -17.30
N ARG A 183 -9.12 24.12 -18.10
CA ARG A 183 -8.70 23.31 -19.27
C ARG A 183 -9.78 22.33 -19.66
N ASP A 184 -10.66 22.75 -20.56
CA ASP A 184 -11.62 21.91 -21.29
C ASP A 184 -11.11 20.45 -21.25
N LYS A 185 -11.55 19.71 -20.21
CA LYS A 185 -10.98 18.40 -19.88
C LYS A 185 -11.52 17.55 -20.98
N ASP A 186 -10.71 17.37 -22.03
CA ASP A 186 -11.07 16.80 -23.32
C ASP A 186 -12.44 16.15 -23.28
N SER A 187 -13.47 16.84 -23.79
CA SER A 187 -14.86 16.34 -23.81
C SER A 187 -15.01 15.02 -24.60
N LEU A 188 -13.92 14.54 -25.21
CA LEU A 188 -13.78 13.22 -25.83
C LEU A 188 -13.42 12.10 -24.83
N VAL A 189 -13.04 12.45 -23.59
CA VAL A 189 -12.57 11.54 -22.54
C VAL A 189 -13.52 11.54 -21.33
N TYR A 190 -14.24 12.64 -21.08
CA TYR A 190 -15.18 12.74 -19.95
C TYR A 190 -16.63 12.82 -20.44
N ASP A 191 -17.42 11.80 -20.09
CA ASP A 191 -18.88 11.81 -20.25
C ASP A 191 -19.48 12.80 -19.23
N PRO A 192 -20.13 13.90 -19.67
CA PRO A 192 -20.73 14.89 -18.79
C PRO A 192 -21.80 14.33 -17.85
N ASP A 193 -22.41 13.19 -18.21
CA ASP A 193 -23.44 12.52 -17.42
C ASP A 193 -22.86 11.45 -16.48
N TRP A 194 -21.52 11.30 -16.41
CA TRP A 194 -20.89 10.36 -15.48
C TRP A 194 -20.98 10.86 -14.04
N ASN A 195 -21.80 10.18 -13.24
CA ASN A 195 -21.94 10.44 -11.80
C ASN A 195 -21.32 9.30 -10.97
N GLU A 196 -20.22 9.62 -10.28
CA GLU A 196 -19.50 8.69 -9.39
C GLU A 196 -20.41 8.12 -8.28
N ASP A 197 -21.23 8.97 -7.68
CA ASP A 197 -22.06 8.59 -6.53
C ASP A 197 -23.20 7.65 -6.97
N ASP A 198 -23.84 7.92 -8.12
CA ASP A 198 -24.91 7.06 -8.65
C ASP A 198 -24.38 5.65 -9.00
N ARG A 199 -23.18 5.57 -9.60
CA ARG A 199 -22.53 4.28 -9.92
C ARG A 199 -22.11 3.53 -8.67
N LEU A 200 -21.62 4.25 -7.66
CA LEU A 200 -21.30 3.65 -6.37
C LEU A 200 -22.55 3.11 -5.69
N ASP A 201 -23.67 3.84 -5.73
CA ASP A 201 -24.94 3.39 -5.16
C ASP A 201 -25.47 2.15 -5.89
N GLU A 202 -25.37 2.11 -7.23
CA GLU A 202 -25.68 0.91 -8.02
C GLU A 202 -24.82 -0.30 -7.59
N TRP A 203 -23.52 -0.09 -7.40
CA TRP A 203 -22.62 -1.14 -6.91
C TRP A 203 -22.96 -1.58 -5.47
N ARG A 204 -23.39 -0.66 -4.60
CA ARG A 204 -23.81 -0.96 -3.21
C ARG A 204 -25.12 -1.73 -3.13
N VAL A 205 -26.04 -1.51 -4.07
CA VAL A 205 -27.23 -2.36 -4.23
C VAL A 205 -26.78 -3.81 -4.49
N LEU A 206 -25.87 -4.02 -5.45
CA LEU A 206 -25.32 -5.35 -5.72
C LEU A 206 -24.58 -5.96 -4.52
N LEU A 207 -23.84 -5.15 -3.74
CA LEU A 207 -23.21 -5.59 -2.50
C LEU A 207 -24.22 -6.20 -1.52
N THR A 208 -25.41 -5.63 -1.45
CA THR A 208 -26.51 -6.10 -0.60
C THR A 208 -27.19 -7.33 -1.21
N GLU A 209 -27.51 -7.30 -2.51
CA GLU A 209 -28.19 -8.42 -3.20
C GLU A 209 -27.36 -9.71 -3.25
N THR A 210 -26.03 -9.60 -3.19
CA THR A 210 -25.11 -10.73 -3.21
C THR A 210 -24.80 -11.30 -1.82
N GLU A 211 -25.44 -10.76 -0.77
CA GLU A 211 -25.32 -11.30 0.58
C GLU A 211 -25.84 -12.75 0.64
N GLY A 212 -25.15 -13.60 1.41
CA GLY A 212 -25.47 -15.03 1.52
C GLY A 212 -24.98 -15.92 0.36
N LEU A 213 -24.48 -15.35 -0.74
CA LEU A 213 -23.80 -16.13 -1.78
C LEU A 213 -22.46 -16.71 -1.27
N PRO A 214 -21.95 -17.81 -1.87
CA PRO A 214 -20.62 -18.33 -1.56
C PRO A 214 -19.56 -17.21 -1.63
N PRO A 215 -18.66 -17.08 -0.64
CA PRO A 215 -17.78 -15.92 -0.51
C PRO A 215 -16.95 -15.59 -1.76
N VAL A 216 -16.40 -16.63 -2.40
CA VAL A 216 -15.61 -16.47 -3.64
C VAL A 216 -16.48 -15.98 -4.80
N LEU A 217 -17.72 -16.46 -4.90
CA LEU A 217 -18.65 -16.01 -5.93
C LEU A 217 -19.05 -14.56 -5.70
N ARG A 218 -19.37 -14.20 -4.45
CA ARG A 218 -19.67 -12.82 -4.06
C ARG A 218 -18.52 -11.88 -4.43
N ALA A 219 -17.29 -12.19 -4.04
CA ALA A 219 -16.12 -11.39 -4.38
C ALA A 219 -15.91 -11.26 -5.90
N ALA A 220 -16.10 -12.34 -6.66
CA ALA A 220 -15.98 -12.31 -8.12
C ALA A 220 -17.05 -11.43 -8.78
N LEU A 221 -18.31 -11.53 -8.33
CA LEU A 221 -19.42 -10.72 -8.83
C LEU A 221 -19.21 -9.23 -8.53
N LEU A 222 -18.75 -8.89 -7.32
CA LEU A 222 -18.49 -7.51 -6.93
C LEU A 222 -17.34 -6.89 -7.71
N LEU A 223 -16.28 -7.65 -7.98
CA LEU A 223 -15.15 -7.18 -8.79
C LEU A 223 -15.52 -7.00 -10.26
N ASP A 224 -16.25 -7.97 -10.83
CA ASP A 224 -16.77 -7.89 -12.19
C ASP A 224 -17.66 -6.66 -12.36
N ALA A 225 -18.62 -6.46 -11.45
CA ALA A 225 -19.51 -5.30 -11.48
C ALA A 225 -18.78 -3.98 -11.30
N TRP A 226 -17.80 -3.89 -10.39
CA TRP A 226 -17.00 -2.66 -10.23
C TRP A 226 -16.34 -2.23 -11.54
N SER A 227 -15.83 -3.21 -12.30
CA SER A 227 -15.15 -2.96 -13.58
C SER A 227 -16.13 -2.57 -14.68
N GLU A 228 -17.30 -3.20 -14.75
CA GLU A 228 -18.33 -2.93 -15.76
C GLU A 228 -19.06 -1.60 -15.52
N LEU A 229 -19.33 -1.25 -14.26
CA LEU A 229 -19.95 0.02 -13.88
C LEU A 229 -18.96 1.19 -13.97
N GLN A 230 -17.66 0.90 -14.01
CA GLN A 230 -16.59 1.90 -13.95
C GLN A 230 -16.80 2.89 -12.79
N VAL A 231 -16.99 2.34 -11.59
CA VAL A 231 -17.44 3.09 -10.39
C VAL A 231 -16.54 4.30 -10.12
N LEU A 232 -15.21 4.14 -10.22
CA LEU A 232 -14.25 5.22 -10.11
C LEU A 232 -13.39 5.29 -11.37
N GLN A 233 -13.29 6.47 -11.98
CA GLN A 233 -12.44 6.68 -13.16
C GLN A 233 -10.94 6.71 -12.79
N HIS A 234 -10.59 7.31 -11.66
CA HIS A 234 -9.19 7.54 -11.26
C HIS A 234 -8.63 6.47 -10.33
N ALA A 235 -9.49 5.63 -9.75
CA ALA A 235 -9.09 4.56 -8.84
C ALA A 235 -9.77 3.22 -9.16
N PRO A 236 -9.68 2.71 -10.41
CA PRO A 236 -10.27 1.42 -10.77
C PRO A 236 -9.70 0.26 -9.94
N TRP A 237 -8.49 0.43 -9.39
CA TRP A 237 -7.84 -0.52 -8.49
C TRP A 237 -8.58 -0.75 -7.17
N LEU A 238 -9.43 0.19 -6.72
CA LEU A 238 -10.12 0.08 -5.44
C LEU A 238 -11.06 -1.13 -5.39
N GLY A 239 -11.77 -1.43 -6.49
CA GLY A 239 -12.65 -2.59 -6.58
C GLY A 239 -11.93 -3.92 -6.32
N ARG A 240 -10.64 -4.02 -6.68
CA ARG A 240 -9.81 -5.22 -6.44
C ARG A 240 -9.50 -5.39 -4.95
N LEU A 241 -9.32 -4.28 -4.22
CA LEU A 241 -9.17 -4.30 -2.76
C LEU A 241 -10.49 -4.61 -2.04
N LEU A 242 -11.60 -4.05 -2.51
CA LEU A 242 -12.93 -4.33 -1.95
C LEU A 242 -13.36 -5.79 -2.16
N ALA A 243 -12.97 -6.40 -3.28
CA ALA A 243 -13.16 -7.84 -3.50
C ALA A 243 -12.36 -8.69 -2.50
N ALA A 244 -11.13 -8.29 -2.18
CA ALA A 244 -10.34 -8.94 -1.14
C ALA A 244 -10.99 -8.76 0.25
N GLU A 245 -11.57 -7.59 0.53
CA GLU A 245 -12.32 -7.35 1.76
C GLU A 245 -13.58 -8.20 1.85
N ALA A 246 -14.30 -8.43 0.75
CA ALA A 246 -15.47 -9.29 0.75
C ALA A 246 -15.14 -10.74 1.17
N LEU A 247 -13.97 -11.24 0.77
CA LEU A 247 -13.47 -12.55 1.23
C LEU A 247 -13.13 -12.54 2.73
N ARG A 248 -12.53 -11.44 3.22
CA ARG A 248 -12.17 -11.26 4.63
C ARG A 248 -13.39 -11.12 5.52
N GLN A 249 -14.37 -10.31 5.12
CA GLN A 249 -15.65 -10.12 5.82
C GLN A 249 -16.41 -11.45 5.97
N ALA A 250 -16.35 -12.30 4.95
CA ALA A 250 -16.97 -13.62 4.98
C ALA A 250 -16.19 -14.66 5.80
N GLY A 251 -15.05 -14.30 6.40
CA GLY A 251 -14.23 -15.17 7.23
C GLY A 251 -13.44 -16.24 6.46
N LEU A 252 -13.34 -16.13 5.14
CA LEU A 252 -12.54 -17.07 4.33
C LEU A 252 -11.03 -16.85 4.54
N THR A 253 -10.67 -15.62 4.90
CA THR A 253 -9.37 -15.25 5.47
C THR A 253 -9.64 -14.66 6.86
N THR A 254 -9.24 -15.34 7.93
CA THR A 254 -9.70 -15.14 9.31
C THR A 254 -9.01 -13.98 10.05
N ALA A 255 -8.46 -13.02 9.29
CA ALA A 255 -7.71 -11.82 9.69
C ALA A 255 -6.17 -11.93 9.70
N ALA A 256 -5.59 -13.08 9.34
CA ALA A 256 -4.14 -13.18 9.18
C ALA A 256 -3.64 -12.34 7.99
N HIS A 257 -4.39 -12.30 6.88
CA HIS A 257 -3.99 -11.54 5.72
C HIS A 257 -5.17 -11.07 4.88
N LEU A 258 -4.91 -10.06 4.05
CA LEU A 258 -5.81 -9.69 2.95
C LEU A 258 -5.42 -10.52 1.71
N THR A 259 -6.39 -11.01 0.93
CA THR A 259 -6.07 -11.80 -0.28
C THR A 259 -5.32 -10.94 -1.30
N VAL A 260 -4.28 -11.49 -1.93
CA VAL A 260 -3.47 -10.81 -2.98
C VAL A 260 -4.11 -10.97 -4.37
N VAL A 261 -5.33 -10.44 -4.51
CA VAL A 261 -6.17 -10.59 -5.71
C VAL A 261 -5.45 -10.12 -6.97
N ASN A 262 -4.71 -9.03 -6.91
CA ASN A 262 -3.99 -8.47 -8.05
C ASN A 262 -2.85 -9.40 -8.49
N LEU A 263 -2.08 -9.92 -7.53
CA LEU A 263 -0.99 -10.85 -7.82
C LEU A 263 -1.48 -12.12 -8.53
N GLY A 264 -2.63 -12.64 -8.09
CA GLY A 264 -3.28 -13.77 -8.75
C GLY A 264 -3.80 -13.43 -10.15
N LEU A 265 -4.55 -12.33 -10.29
CA LEU A 265 -5.09 -11.88 -11.58
C LEU A 265 -4.02 -11.58 -12.61
N LYS A 266 -2.84 -11.10 -12.18
CA LYS A 266 -1.67 -10.88 -13.05
C LYS A 266 -1.26 -12.15 -13.81
N SER A 267 -1.46 -13.34 -13.24
CA SER A 267 -1.15 -14.61 -13.89
C SER A 267 -2.17 -15.06 -14.95
N ILE A 268 -3.33 -14.42 -15.00
CA ILE A 268 -4.43 -14.76 -15.90
C ILE A 268 -4.27 -13.99 -17.22
N PRO A 269 -4.49 -14.57 -18.42
CA PRO A 269 -4.44 -13.81 -19.68
C PRO A 269 -5.42 -12.63 -19.72
N VAL A 270 -5.01 -11.50 -20.31
CA VAL A 270 -5.81 -10.27 -20.36
C VAL A 270 -7.12 -10.46 -21.13
N GLU A 271 -7.10 -11.30 -22.16
CA GLU A 271 -8.24 -11.64 -23.01
C GLU A 271 -9.36 -12.33 -22.21
N ARG A 272 -8.99 -13.10 -21.18
CA ARG A 272 -9.95 -13.73 -20.27
C ARG A 272 -10.47 -12.76 -19.24
N ARG A 273 -9.61 -11.90 -18.68
CA ARG A 273 -10.00 -10.90 -17.68
C ARG A 273 -10.96 -9.86 -18.24
N ARG A 274 -10.74 -9.41 -19.48
CA ARG A 274 -11.54 -8.39 -20.17
C ARG A 274 -12.47 -8.98 -21.24
N HIS A 275 -12.85 -10.26 -21.08
CA HIS A 275 -13.71 -10.95 -22.04
C HIS A 275 -15.12 -10.34 -22.08
N ARG A 276 -15.78 -10.32 -23.24
CA ARG A 276 -17.15 -9.77 -23.36
C ARG A 276 -18.20 -10.59 -22.61
N ALA A 277 -18.05 -11.91 -22.59
CA ALA A 277 -18.95 -12.80 -21.85
C ALA A 277 -18.61 -12.81 -20.35
N ARG A 278 -19.62 -12.53 -19.53
CA ARG A 278 -19.52 -12.46 -18.07
C ARG A 278 -19.00 -13.75 -17.43
N ASP A 279 -19.52 -14.92 -17.82
CA ASP A 279 -19.10 -16.22 -17.28
C ASP A 279 -17.57 -16.43 -17.44
N THR A 280 -17.00 -16.02 -18.58
CA THR A 280 -15.55 -16.10 -18.81
C THR A 280 -14.76 -15.20 -17.87
N ARG A 281 -15.24 -13.97 -17.62
CA ARG A 281 -14.60 -13.03 -16.69
C ARG A 281 -14.70 -13.51 -15.25
N LEU A 282 -15.87 -14.00 -14.82
CA LEU A 282 -16.06 -14.56 -13.49
C LEU A 282 -15.13 -15.75 -13.26
N LEU A 283 -15.03 -16.66 -14.22
CA LEU A 283 -14.11 -17.80 -14.14
C LEU A 283 -12.64 -17.33 -14.12
N ALA A 284 -12.30 -16.26 -14.85
CA ALA A 284 -10.97 -15.65 -14.81
C ALA A 284 -10.65 -15.08 -13.41
N ILE A 285 -11.60 -14.43 -12.76
CA ILE A 285 -11.45 -13.90 -11.40
C ILE A 285 -11.28 -15.03 -10.39
N VAL A 286 -12.12 -16.07 -10.45
CA VAL A 286 -12.01 -17.23 -9.55
C VAL A 286 -10.67 -17.94 -9.70
N HIS A 287 -10.19 -18.16 -10.93
CA HIS A 287 -8.85 -18.70 -11.15
C HIS A 287 -7.74 -17.75 -10.67
N GLY A 288 -7.93 -16.44 -10.79
CA GLY A 288 -7.02 -15.46 -10.21
C GLY A 288 -6.93 -15.60 -8.68
N ILE A 289 -8.06 -15.80 -8.00
CA ILE A 289 -8.09 -16.04 -6.56
C ILE A 289 -7.36 -17.34 -6.18
N ILE A 290 -7.55 -18.42 -6.94
CA ILE A 290 -6.80 -19.68 -6.76
C ILE A 290 -5.29 -19.43 -6.91
N ALA A 291 -4.88 -18.78 -8.00
CA ALA A 291 -3.49 -18.47 -8.27
C ALA A 291 -2.87 -17.57 -7.19
N ALA A 292 -3.63 -16.61 -6.65
CA ALA A 292 -3.19 -15.78 -5.52
C ALA A 292 -2.83 -16.64 -4.30
N ALA A 293 -3.67 -17.62 -3.97
CA ALA A 293 -3.42 -18.51 -2.84
C ALA A 293 -2.22 -19.44 -3.08
N GLU A 294 -2.09 -19.99 -4.29
CA GLU A 294 -0.96 -20.87 -4.65
C GLU A 294 0.38 -20.13 -4.67
N LEU A 295 0.41 -18.91 -5.20
CA LEU A 295 1.59 -18.04 -5.15
C LEU A 295 1.94 -17.68 -3.71
N GLY A 296 0.92 -17.44 -2.89
CA GLY A 296 1.08 -17.22 -1.45
C GLY A 296 1.75 -18.38 -0.73
N LEU A 297 1.27 -19.60 -0.96
CA LEU A 297 1.86 -20.81 -0.37
C LEU A 297 3.32 -21.00 -0.80
N LYS A 298 3.64 -20.75 -2.07
CA LYS A 298 5.02 -20.84 -2.59
C LYS A 298 5.94 -19.81 -1.93
N GLU A 299 5.48 -18.56 -1.77
CA GLU A 299 6.26 -17.52 -1.09
C GLU A 299 6.48 -17.86 0.38
N HIS A 300 5.47 -18.41 1.05
CA HIS A 300 5.61 -18.86 2.44
C HIS A 300 6.68 -19.95 2.57
N ASP A 301 6.62 -21.00 1.75
CA ASP A 301 7.57 -22.11 1.79
C ASP A 301 9.01 -21.63 1.53
N ARG A 302 9.17 -20.69 0.59
CA ARG A 302 10.43 -20.01 0.28
C ARG A 302 10.96 -19.21 1.47
N LEU A 303 10.12 -18.42 2.15
CA LEU A 303 10.54 -17.63 3.33
C LEU A 303 10.92 -18.55 4.50
N ALA A 304 10.16 -19.61 4.73
CA ALA A 304 10.46 -20.59 5.77
C ALA A 304 11.82 -21.29 5.52
N LEU A 305 12.09 -21.67 4.26
CA LEU A 305 13.38 -22.22 3.87
C LEU A 305 14.52 -21.21 4.07
N ALA A 306 14.32 -19.97 3.63
CA ALA A 306 15.31 -18.91 3.78
C ALA A 306 15.67 -18.65 5.25
N ARG A 307 14.67 -18.59 6.15
CA ARG A 307 14.89 -18.45 7.59
C ARG A 307 15.75 -19.60 8.12
N THR A 308 15.39 -20.84 7.78
CA THR A 308 16.14 -22.03 8.20
C THR A 308 17.60 -22.00 7.72
N MET A 309 17.83 -21.58 6.47
CA MET A 309 19.19 -21.48 5.91
C MET A 309 20.01 -20.39 6.60
N MET A 310 19.39 -19.25 6.94
CA MET A 310 20.05 -18.17 7.68
C MET A 310 20.36 -18.56 9.12
N GLU A 311 19.43 -19.21 9.82
CA GLU A 311 19.63 -19.67 11.21
C GLU A 311 20.78 -20.69 11.31
N ARG A 312 20.98 -21.54 10.30
CA ARG A 312 22.14 -22.46 10.25
C ARG A 312 23.47 -21.71 10.27
N ARG A 313 23.54 -20.48 9.77
CA ARG A 313 24.77 -19.66 9.82
C ARG A 313 25.08 -19.10 11.22
N LEU A 314 24.14 -19.21 12.16
CA LEU A 314 24.34 -18.84 13.56
C LEU A 314 25.10 -19.91 14.35
N VAL A 315 25.17 -21.15 13.86
CA VAL A 315 25.86 -22.25 14.57
C VAL A 315 27.35 -21.92 14.74
N GLY A 316 27.83 -21.98 15.98
CA GLY A 316 29.23 -21.64 16.33
C GLY A 316 29.54 -20.15 16.36
N ARG A 317 28.54 -19.26 16.16
CA ARG A 317 28.69 -17.82 16.36
C ARG A 317 28.61 -17.47 17.85
N ARG A 318 29.26 -16.37 18.22
CA ARG A 318 29.22 -15.84 19.59
C ARG A 318 27.80 -15.40 19.93
N SER A 319 27.43 -15.52 21.21
CA SER A 319 26.13 -15.04 21.73
C SER A 319 25.94 -13.53 21.55
N SER A 320 27.02 -12.75 21.50
CA SER A 320 27.01 -11.29 21.27
C SER A 320 26.91 -10.88 19.80
N SER A 321 26.55 -11.80 18.88
CA SER A 321 26.42 -11.49 17.45
C SER A 321 25.12 -10.74 17.16
N ASN A 322 25.16 -9.75 16.28
CA ASN A 322 23.97 -9.07 15.77
C ASN A 322 23.27 -9.83 14.61
N LEU A 323 23.80 -10.97 14.18
CA LEU A 323 23.21 -11.77 13.11
C LEU A 323 21.78 -12.26 13.40
N PRO A 324 21.41 -12.69 14.62
CA PRO A 324 20.02 -13.05 14.93
C PRO A 324 19.07 -11.86 14.71
N GLY A 325 19.45 -10.66 15.15
CA GLY A 325 18.66 -9.45 14.93
C GLY A 325 18.54 -9.08 13.44
N LEU A 326 19.61 -9.28 12.67
CA LEU A 326 19.57 -9.10 11.21
C LEU A 326 18.61 -10.07 10.54
N ILE A 327 18.56 -11.34 10.98
CA ILE A 327 17.62 -12.32 10.45
C ILE A 327 16.18 -11.86 10.69
N GLU A 328 15.84 -11.43 11.91
CA GLU A 328 14.48 -10.93 12.21
C GLU A 328 14.11 -9.72 11.35
N LEU A 329 15.03 -8.75 11.18
CA LEU A 329 14.81 -7.59 10.33
C LEU A 329 14.59 -7.98 8.86
N VAL A 330 15.43 -8.86 8.32
CA VAL A 330 15.31 -9.34 6.93
C VAL A 330 14.04 -10.18 6.75
N MET A 331 13.65 -10.97 7.74
CA MET A 331 12.43 -11.74 7.69
C MET A 331 11.18 -10.85 7.73
N SER A 332 11.20 -9.73 8.45
CA SER A 332 10.04 -8.84 8.57
C SER A 332 9.79 -7.92 7.37
N ARG A 333 10.80 -7.63 6.53
CA ARG A 333 10.68 -6.65 5.43
C ARG A 333 11.02 -7.21 4.04
N PRO A 334 10.39 -6.72 2.95
CA PRO A 334 10.73 -7.15 1.60
C PRO A 334 12.17 -6.84 1.20
N LEU A 335 12.67 -5.68 1.63
CA LEU A 335 14.02 -5.19 1.38
C LEU A 335 14.54 -4.47 2.63
N VAL A 336 15.84 -4.55 2.86
CA VAL A 336 16.54 -3.84 3.93
C VAL A 336 17.69 -3.04 3.34
N SER A 337 17.89 -1.81 3.81
CA SER A 337 19.05 -0.97 3.46
C SER A 337 20.11 -1.01 4.55
N ALA A 338 21.34 -0.59 4.24
CA ALA A 338 22.41 -0.53 5.22
C ALA A 338 22.09 0.45 6.36
N GLY A 339 21.43 1.57 6.03
CA GLY A 339 20.95 2.53 7.02
C GLY A 339 19.91 1.91 7.96
N MET A 340 18.92 1.19 7.42
CA MET A 340 17.90 0.51 8.21
C MET A 340 18.50 -0.54 9.16
N VAL A 341 19.49 -1.30 8.68
CA VAL A 341 20.22 -2.28 9.50
C VAL A 341 21.03 -1.59 10.60
N ALA A 342 21.76 -0.52 10.25
CA ALA A 342 22.56 0.26 11.20
C ALA A 342 21.69 0.85 12.31
N GLU A 343 20.56 1.45 11.96
CA GLU A 343 19.61 2.06 12.89
C GLU A 343 18.98 1.00 13.80
N THR A 344 18.39 -0.04 13.22
CA THR A 344 17.63 -1.07 13.96
C THR A 344 18.54 -1.85 14.92
N LEU A 345 19.76 -2.17 14.48
CA LEU A 345 20.71 -2.96 15.28
C LEU A 345 21.71 -2.09 16.06
N LYS A 346 21.56 -0.76 16.02
CA LYS A 346 22.45 0.21 16.68
C LYS A 346 23.93 -0.02 16.34
N LEU A 347 24.19 -0.22 15.04
CA LEU A 347 25.52 -0.46 14.47
C LEU A 347 26.02 0.75 13.69
N THR A 348 27.34 0.82 13.50
CA THR A 348 27.89 1.75 12.50
C THR A 348 27.52 1.29 11.08
N PRO A 349 27.40 2.19 10.09
CA PRO A 349 27.07 1.81 8.72
C PRO A 349 28.01 0.77 8.12
N LEU A 350 29.31 0.84 8.43
CA LEU A 350 30.30 -0.14 7.97
C LEU A 350 30.09 -1.52 8.63
N ALA A 351 29.76 -1.56 9.92
CA ALA A 351 29.45 -2.81 10.60
C ALA A 351 28.17 -3.45 10.06
N ALA A 352 27.15 -2.64 9.73
CA ALA A 352 25.91 -3.10 9.09
C ALA A 352 26.18 -3.78 7.73
N LEU A 353 27.01 -3.17 6.87
CA LEU A 353 27.40 -3.76 5.58
C LEU A 353 28.10 -5.11 5.76
N ARG A 354 29.03 -5.20 6.71
CA ARG A 354 29.78 -6.44 6.98
C ARG A 354 28.88 -7.59 7.41
N ILE A 355 27.93 -7.34 8.32
CA ILE A 355 27.03 -8.42 8.78
C ILE A 355 26.03 -8.86 7.71
N VAL A 356 25.64 -7.97 6.79
CA VAL A 356 24.81 -8.28 5.63
C VAL A 356 25.54 -9.22 4.68
N GLU A 357 26.83 -8.97 4.42
CA GLU A 357 27.69 -9.85 3.62
C GLU A 357 27.92 -11.20 4.31
N ASP A 358 28.16 -11.21 5.62
CA ASP A 358 28.33 -12.44 6.41
C ASP A 358 27.06 -13.34 6.35
N LEU A 359 25.87 -12.73 6.36
CA LEU A 359 24.60 -13.46 6.23
C LEU A 359 24.33 -13.92 4.79
N GLY A 360 25.02 -13.34 3.81
CA GLY A 360 24.95 -13.72 2.39
C GLY A 360 23.67 -13.25 1.69
N LEU A 361 23.15 -12.09 2.06
CA LEU A 361 21.98 -11.51 1.41
C LEU A 361 22.31 -11.03 0.00
N ARG A 362 21.33 -11.09 -0.91
CA ARG A 362 21.50 -10.63 -2.29
C ARG A 362 21.18 -9.15 -2.40
N GLU A 363 22.06 -8.41 -3.05
CA GLU A 363 21.79 -7.03 -3.44
C GLU A 363 20.76 -6.99 -4.58
N MET A 364 19.72 -6.19 -4.41
CA MET A 364 18.58 -6.07 -5.31
C MET A 364 18.64 -4.82 -6.20
N THR A 365 19.20 -3.73 -5.68
CA THR A 365 19.12 -2.43 -6.36
C THR A 365 20.16 -2.24 -7.45
N GLY A 366 21.33 -2.89 -7.41
CA GLY A 366 22.40 -2.76 -8.41
C GLY A 366 22.88 -1.31 -8.66
N ARG A 367 22.50 -0.36 -7.80
CA ARG A 367 22.53 1.10 -8.02
C ARG A 367 23.64 1.81 -7.22
N GLY A 368 24.71 1.10 -6.86
CA GLY A 368 25.91 1.69 -6.24
C GLY A 368 25.68 2.20 -4.81
N ARG A 369 25.33 3.49 -4.64
CA ARG A 369 25.25 4.19 -3.34
C ARG A 369 24.00 3.87 -2.51
N PHE A 370 22.95 3.32 -3.13
CA PHE A 370 21.70 2.93 -2.45
C PHE A 370 21.48 1.43 -2.60
N ARG A 371 22.31 0.66 -1.89
CA ARG A 371 22.23 -0.80 -1.86
C ARG A 371 21.08 -1.21 -0.94
N ALA A 372 20.19 -2.05 -1.45
CA ALA A 372 19.20 -2.75 -0.65
C ALA A 372 19.34 -4.25 -0.90
N TRP A 373 19.08 -5.02 0.15
CA TRP A 373 19.21 -6.47 0.13
C TRP A 373 17.88 -7.14 0.46
N GLY A 374 17.67 -8.33 -0.09
CA GLY A 374 16.46 -9.12 0.12
C GLY A 374 16.73 -10.62 0.11
N ILE A 375 15.67 -11.39 0.38
CA ILE A 375 15.68 -12.85 0.34
C ILE A 375 15.42 -13.33 -1.09
N ILE A 376 16.23 -14.29 -1.58
CA ILE A 376 16.20 -14.81 -2.96
C ILE A 376 15.00 -15.65 -3.26
#